data_AF-A0A1Z9IPV2-F1
#
_entry.id   AF-A0A1Z9IPV2-F1
#
_cell.length_a   1.000
_cell.length_b   1.000
_cell.length_c   1.000
_cell.angle_alpha   90.00
_cell.angle_beta   90.00
_cell.angle_gamma   90.00
#
_symmetry.space_group_name_H-M   'P 1'
#
loop_
_entity.id
_entity.type
_entity.pdbx_description
1 polymer ?
#
loop_
_entity_poly.entity_id
_entity_poly.type
_entity_poly.pdbx_seq_one_letter_code
_entity_poly.pdbx_strand_id
1 'polypeptide(L)'
;MNTQKLSQMKVNDIKKQGSTSNYLNALCKEKPLMVIQTKCGMGKYKFNRIGQSEGKLYIEFILLHDDDFKDCEKISHYLGEFCYLSTKQYLYAYKYFANS
;
A
#
# COMPACT_ATOMS: atom_id res chain seq x y z
N MET A 1 11.33 -36.63 3.29
CA MET A 1 10.37 -35.50 3.38
C MET A 1 9.45 -35.54 2.17
N ASN A 2 8.14 -35.50 2.38
CA ASN A 2 7.14 -35.79 1.34
C ASN A 2 6.88 -34.56 0.45
N THR A 3 7.38 -34.60 -0.79
CA THR A 3 7.35 -33.51 -1.78
C THR A 3 5.94 -33.06 -2.17
N GLN A 4 4.94 -33.94 -2.05
CA GLN A 4 3.53 -33.63 -2.35
C GLN A 4 2.87 -32.69 -1.33
N LYS A 5 3.33 -32.72 -0.07
CA LYS A 5 2.82 -31.83 0.99
C LYS A 5 3.34 -30.40 0.82
N LEU A 6 4.56 -30.26 0.31
CA LEU A 6 5.23 -28.97 0.08
C LEU A 6 4.61 -28.21 -1.12
N SER A 7 4.22 -28.94 -2.18
CA SER A 7 3.55 -28.35 -3.34
C SER A 7 2.13 -27.90 -3.02
N GLN A 8 1.38 -28.66 -2.24
CA GLN A 8 0.03 -28.28 -1.80
C GLN A 8 0.03 -27.04 -0.88
N MET A 9 1.01 -26.90 0.02
CA MET A 9 1.16 -25.70 0.85
C MET A 9 1.39 -24.46 -0.01
N LYS A 10 2.31 -24.52 -1.00
CA LYS A 10 2.56 -23.41 -1.93
C LYS A 10 1.31 -22.99 -2.71
N VAL A 11 0.50 -23.94 -3.20
CA VAL A 11 -0.71 -23.63 -3.99
C VAL A 11 -1.77 -22.91 -3.14
N ASN A 12 -1.94 -23.32 -1.88
CA ASN A 12 -2.89 -22.68 -0.96
C ASN A 12 -2.45 -21.26 -0.57
N ASP A 13 -1.14 -21.06 -0.36
CA ASP A 13 -0.59 -19.73 -0.09
C ASP A 13 -0.80 -18.78 -1.27
N ILE A 14 -0.64 -19.25 -2.50
CA ILE A 14 -0.89 -18.47 -3.73
C ILE A 14 -2.38 -18.09 -3.84
N LYS A 15 -3.31 -19.03 -3.63
CA LYS A 15 -4.75 -18.74 -3.67
C LYS A 15 -5.16 -17.73 -2.59
N LYS A 16 -4.62 -17.87 -1.38
CA LYS A 16 -4.88 -16.94 -0.27
C LYS A 16 -4.34 -15.55 -0.59
N GLN A 17 -3.15 -15.44 -1.18
CA GLN A 17 -2.61 -14.15 -1.63
C GLN A 17 -3.45 -13.50 -2.73
N GLY A 18 -3.96 -14.27 -3.69
CA GLY A 18 -4.89 -13.78 -4.71
C GLY A 18 -6.17 -13.18 -4.11
N SER A 19 -6.76 -13.86 -3.12
CA SER A 19 -7.95 -13.35 -2.42
C SER A 19 -7.68 -12.06 -1.63
N THR A 20 -6.54 -11.97 -0.93
CA THR A 20 -6.13 -10.78 -0.18
C THR A 20 -5.85 -9.60 -1.10
N SER A 21 -5.18 -9.83 -2.24
CA SER A 21 -4.87 -8.78 -3.21
C SER A 21 -6.15 -8.17 -3.80
N ASN A 22 -7.15 -9.00 -4.14
CA ASN A 22 -8.44 -8.52 -4.65
C ASN A 22 -9.18 -7.64 -3.64
N TYR A 23 -9.20 -8.06 -2.37
CA TYR A 23 -9.84 -7.28 -1.30
C TYR A 23 -9.13 -5.95 -1.07
N LEU A 24 -7.79 -5.95 -0.98
CA LEU A 24 -7.01 -4.71 -0.84
C LEU A 24 -7.22 -3.78 -2.03
N ASN A 25 -7.28 -4.32 -3.24
CA ASN A 25 -7.52 -3.53 -4.44
C ASN A 25 -8.89 -2.84 -4.40
N ALA A 26 -9.93 -3.54 -3.92
CA ALA A 26 -11.25 -2.94 -3.73
C ALA A 26 -11.21 -1.78 -2.72
N LEU A 27 -10.59 -1.97 -1.55
CA LEU A 27 -10.44 -0.91 -0.55
C LEU A 27 -9.66 0.31 -1.07
N CYS A 28 -8.57 0.06 -1.79
CA CYS A 28 -7.75 1.12 -2.37
C CYS A 28 -8.48 1.89 -3.47
N LYS A 29 -9.41 1.25 -4.20
CA LYS A 29 -10.25 1.93 -5.18
C LYS A 29 -11.39 2.73 -4.54
N GLU A 30 -11.93 2.24 -3.43
CA GLU A 30 -12.98 2.95 -2.67
C GLU A 30 -12.43 4.22 -2.01
N LYS A 31 -11.25 4.12 -1.38
CA LYS A 31 -10.54 5.27 -0.79
C LYS A 31 -9.14 5.38 -1.42
N PRO A 32 -9.02 6.01 -2.60
CA PRO A 32 -7.76 6.09 -3.34
C PRO A 32 -6.82 7.17 -2.83
N LEU A 33 -7.27 8.07 -1.95
CA LEU A 33 -6.45 9.17 -1.45
C LEU A 33 -6.06 8.93 0.00
N MET A 34 -4.83 9.30 0.34
CA MET A 34 -4.30 9.26 1.70
C MET A 34 -3.45 10.48 1.96
N VAL A 35 -3.57 11.06 3.15
CA VAL A 35 -2.65 12.10 3.63
C VAL A 35 -1.69 11.46 4.63
N ILE A 36 -0.39 11.64 4.42
CA ILE A 36 0.66 11.05 5.23
C ILE A 36 1.53 12.16 5.82
N GLN A 37 1.65 12.20 7.15
CA GLN A 37 2.64 13.00 7.83
C GLN A 37 4.00 12.29 7.73
N THR A 38 4.94 12.93 7.03
CA THR A 38 6.34 12.49 6.94
C THR A 38 7.23 13.37 7.81
N LYS A 39 8.53 13.04 7.88
CA LYS A 39 9.54 13.94 8.46
C LYS A 39 9.76 15.22 7.65
N CYS A 40 9.37 15.22 6.37
CA CYS A 40 9.53 16.35 5.46
C CYS A 40 8.30 17.27 5.42
N GLY A 41 7.18 16.88 6.05
CA GLY A 41 5.91 17.60 5.99
C GLY A 41 4.73 16.68 5.74
N MET A 42 3.57 17.26 5.43
CA MET A 42 2.37 16.51 5.03
C MET A 42 2.31 16.37 3.51
N GLY A 43 2.08 15.15 3.02
CA GLY A 43 1.88 14.87 1.60
C GLY A 43 0.55 14.18 1.36
N LYS A 44 -0.09 14.52 0.23
CA LYS A 44 -1.27 13.82 -0.27
C LYS A 44 -0.84 12.81 -1.33
N TYR A 45 -1.36 11.60 -1.23
CA TYR A 45 -0.95 10.49 -2.05
C TYR A 45 -2.16 9.81 -2.67
N LYS A 46 -2.03 9.38 -3.93
CA LYS A 46 -3.04 8.62 -4.66
C LYS A 46 -2.59 7.19 -4.88
N PHE A 47 -3.49 6.25 -4.64
CA PHE A 47 -3.28 4.84 -4.93
C PHE A 47 -2.90 4.64 -6.40
N ASN A 48 -1.83 3.90 -6.64
CA ASN A 48 -1.37 3.55 -7.97
C ASN A 48 -1.61 2.07 -8.28
N ARG A 49 -1.00 1.17 -7.48
CA ARG A 49 -1.08 -0.28 -7.72
C ARG A 49 -0.76 -1.09 -6.47
N ILE A 50 -1.07 -2.37 -6.52
CA ILE A 50 -0.59 -3.35 -5.55
C ILE A 50 0.54 -4.14 -6.21
N GLY A 51 1.71 -4.12 -5.58
CA GLY A 51 2.89 -4.88 -6.00
C GLY A 51 3.17 -6.04 -5.07
N GLN A 52 4.05 -6.93 -5.52
CA GLN A 52 4.58 -8.02 -4.70
C GLN A 52 6.11 -8.02 -4.78
N SER A 53 6.76 -8.15 -3.62
CA SER A 53 8.22 -8.34 -3.53
C SER A 53 8.53 -9.31 -2.39
N GLU A 54 9.41 -10.29 -2.64
CA GLU A 54 9.80 -11.32 -1.66
C GLU A 54 8.60 -12.05 -1.01
N GLY A 55 7.55 -12.31 -1.80
CA GLY A 55 6.32 -12.95 -1.31
C GLY A 55 5.43 -12.06 -0.45
N LYS A 56 5.77 -10.79 -0.23
CA LYS A 56 4.99 -9.80 0.53
C LYS A 56 4.29 -8.82 -0.41
N LEU A 57 3.06 -8.47 -0.07
CA LEU A 57 2.28 -7.46 -0.79
C LEU A 57 2.60 -6.06 -0.27
N TYR A 58 2.69 -5.12 -1.21
CA TYR A 58 2.87 -3.69 -0.93
C TYR A 58 1.83 -2.90 -1.73
N ILE A 59 1.28 -1.86 -1.10
CA ILE A 59 0.39 -0.90 -1.74
C ILE A 59 1.25 0.31 -2.10
N GLU A 60 1.35 0.60 -3.39
CA GLU A 60 2.08 1.74 -3.94
C GLU A 60 1.14 2.92 -4.13
N PHE A 61 1.59 4.07 -3.63
CA PHE A 61 0.93 5.37 -3.83
C PHE A 61 1.89 6.35 -4.48
N ILE A 62 1.34 7.27 -5.27
CA ILE A 62 2.06 8.38 -5.91
C ILE A 62 1.74 9.67 -5.17
N LEU A 63 2.76 10.47 -4.87
CA LEU A 63 2.63 11.81 -4.32
C LEU A 63 1.88 12.71 -5.30
N LEU A 64 0.92 13.47 -4.80
CA LEU A 64 0.22 14.48 -5.57
C LEU A 64 0.92 15.83 -5.36
N HIS A 65 1.22 16.48 -6.48
CA HIS A 65 1.66 17.88 -6.53
C HIS A 65 0.43 18.75 -6.77
N ASP A 66 -0.37 18.94 -5.72
CA ASP A 66 -1.50 19.87 -5.71
C ASP A 66 -1.26 21.00 -4.71
N ASP A 67 -2.02 22.08 -4.87
CA ASP A 67 -1.88 23.27 -4.02
C ASP A 67 -2.40 23.05 -2.58
N ASP A 68 -2.99 21.88 -2.30
CA ASP A 68 -3.52 21.50 -0.99
C ASP A 68 -2.38 21.30 0.04
N PHE A 69 -1.19 20.87 -0.41
CA PHE A 69 -0.05 20.56 0.47
C PHE A 69 1.27 21.15 -0.04
N LYS A 70 1.74 22.20 0.64
CA LYS A 70 2.95 22.95 0.27
C LYS A 70 4.27 22.19 0.42
N ASP A 71 4.25 21.05 1.11
CA ASP A 71 5.45 20.26 1.38
C ASP A 71 5.76 19.24 0.26
N CYS A 72 4.94 19.13 -0.79
CA CYS A 72 5.09 18.11 -1.84
C CYS A 72 6.47 18.15 -2.52
N GLU A 73 6.99 19.33 -2.87
CA GLU A 73 8.31 19.49 -3.51
C GLU A 73 9.44 19.00 -2.58
N LYS A 74 9.35 19.33 -1.30
CA LYS A 74 10.33 18.90 -0.30
C LYS A 74 10.26 17.38 -0.08
N ILE A 75 9.05 16.83 -0.03
CA ILE A 75 8.82 15.39 0.10
C ILE A 75 9.38 14.66 -1.11
N SER A 76 9.05 15.08 -2.33
CA SER A 76 9.57 14.49 -3.57
C SER A 76 11.10 14.54 -3.60
N HIS A 77 11.69 15.68 -3.27
CA HIS A 77 13.14 15.85 -3.28
C HIS A 77 13.89 14.89 -2.33
N TYR A 78 13.37 14.67 -1.12
CA TYR A 78 14.06 13.87 -0.10
C TYR A 78 13.61 12.41 0.00
N LEU A 79 12.35 12.12 -0.32
CA LEU A 79 11.72 10.80 -0.14
C LEU A 79 11.28 10.17 -1.46
N GLY A 80 11.24 10.94 -2.54
CA GLY A 80 10.77 10.51 -3.85
C GLY A 80 9.25 10.60 -4.03
N GLU A 81 8.82 10.26 -5.25
CA GLU A 81 7.43 10.34 -5.71
C GLU A 81 6.53 9.22 -5.19
N PHE A 82 7.12 8.09 -4.79
CA PHE A 82 6.36 6.88 -4.47
C PHE A 82 6.44 6.56 -2.98
N CYS A 83 5.28 6.26 -2.40
CA CYS A 83 5.17 5.72 -1.05
C CYS A 83 4.70 4.27 -1.10
N TYR A 84 5.39 3.38 -0.39
CA TYR A 84 5.07 1.96 -0.33
C TYR A 84 4.64 1.58 1.08
N LEU A 85 3.42 1.08 1.23
CA LEU A 85 2.90 0.60 2.50
C LEU A 85 2.78 -0.93 2.46
N SER A 86 3.25 -1.60 3.51
CA SER A 86 2.86 -2.99 3.74
C SER A 86 1.35 -3.08 3.99
N THR A 87 0.77 -4.27 3.77
CA THR A 87 -0.65 -4.52 4.10
C THR A 87 -1.02 -4.10 5.52
N LYS A 88 -0.13 -4.32 6.50
CA LYS A 88 -0.38 -3.94 7.90
C LYS A 88 -0.44 -2.43 8.09
N GLN A 89 0.51 -1.69 7.50
CA GLN A 89 0.54 -0.23 7.58
C GLN A 89 -0.69 0.39 6.92
N TYR A 90 -1.07 -0.10 5.74
CA TYR A 90 -2.26 0.39 5.05
C TYR A 90 -3.54 0.14 5.85
N LEU A 91 -3.74 -1.07 6.38
CA LEU A 91 -4.94 -1.38 7.17
C LEU A 91 -5.00 -0.58 8.48
N TYR A 92 -3.86 -0.31 9.11
CA TYR A 92 -3.80 0.55 10.29
C TYR A 92 -4.24 1.98 9.97
N ALA A 93 -3.70 2.56 8.89
CA ALA A 93 -4.11 3.88 8.42
C ALA A 93 -5.60 3.91 8.06
N TYR A 94 -6.06 2.93 7.27
CA TYR A 94 -7.47 2.83 6.86
C TYR A 94 -8.42 2.73 8.05
N LYS A 95 -8.09 1.92 9.08
CA LYS A 95 -8.90 1.83 10.30
C LYS A 95 -8.97 3.17 11.03
N TYR A 96 -7.88 3.92 11.11
CA TYR A 96 -7.90 5.24 11.74
C TYR A 96 -8.80 6.21 10.96
N PHE A 97 -8.69 6.24 9.64
CA PHE A 97 -9.57 7.02 8.75
C PHE A 97 -11.04 6.59 8.77
N ALA A 98 -11.35 5.33 9.08
CA ALA A 98 -12.72 4.85 9.17
C ALA A 98 -13.39 5.18 10.51
N ASN A 99 -12.60 5.47 11.55
CA ASN A 99 -13.08 5.80 12.90
C ASN A 99 -12.90 7.29 13.26
N SER A 100 -12.50 8.12 12.29
CA SER A 100 -12.44 9.59 12.40
C SER A 100 -13.57 10.20 11.59
#